data_AF-A0A381VQX5-F1
#
_entry.id   AF-A0A381VQX5-F1
#
_cell.length_a   1.000
_cell.length_b   1.000
_cell.length_c   1.000
_cell.angle_alpha   90.00
_cell.angle_beta   90.00
_cell.angle_gamma   90.00
#
_symmetry.space_group_name_H-M   'P 1'
#
loop_
_entity.id
_entity.type
_entity.pdbx_description
1 polymer ?
#
loop_
_entity_poly.entity_id
_entity_poly.type
_entity_poly.pdbx_seq_one_letter_code
_entity_poly.pdbx_strand_id
1 'polypeptide(L)'
;MPRKKVNKATDPEELFDQFKKITQYQSDLERYKDFRELFLGSDLGKRVFNEILGMGYMANDTTKFNTNGVDPNATLISTGERKLALMIHKLVMVEPPAPPPPTQKTRR
;
A
#
# COMPACT_ATOMS: atom_id res chain seq x y z
N MET A 1 -29.11 1.89 -35.94
CA MET A 1 -28.01 2.18 -35.00
C MET A 1 -28.33 1.56 -33.65
N PRO A 2 -27.64 0.51 -33.19
CA PRO A 2 -27.89 -0.05 -31.87
C PRO A 2 -27.32 0.88 -30.80
N ARG A 3 -28.17 1.30 -29.85
CA ARG A 3 -27.79 2.13 -28.70
C ARG A 3 -26.76 1.37 -27.86
N LYS A 4 -25.58 1.98 -27.67
CA LYS A 4 -24.52 1.52 -26.77
C LYS A 4 -25.14 1.40 -25.37
N LYS A 5 -25.24 0.16 -24.84
CA LYS A 5 -25.71 -0.08 -23.47
C LYS A 5 -24.71 0.63 -22.54
N VAL A 6 -25.19 1.65 -21.84
CA VAL A 6 -24.43 2.33 -20.79
C VAL A 6 -24.13 1.26 -19.74
N ASN A 7 -22.85 1.03 -19.47
CA ASN A 7 -22.39 0.02 -18.53
C ASN A 7 -23.09 0.24 -17.19
N LYS A 8 -23.78 -0.80 -16.73
CA LYS A 8 -24.42 -0.88 -15.41
C LYS A 8 -23.38 -0.45 -14.37
N ALA A 9 -23.73 0.54 -13.53
CA ALA A 9 -22.93 0.88 -12.37
C ALA A 9 -22.65 -0.41 -11.61
N THR A 10 -21.38 -0.82 -11.55
CA THR A 10 -20.95 -2.02 -10.84
C THR A 10 -21.29 -1.84 -9.38
N ASP A 11 -22.00 -2.80 -8.80
CA ASP A 11 -22.39 -2.78 -7.40
C ASP A 11 -21.11 -2.67 -6.53
N PRO A 12 -21.03 -1.70 -5.59
CA PRO A 12 -19.89 -1.55 -4.70
C PRO A 12 -19.51 -2.84 -3.97
N GLU A 13 -20.49 -3.70 -3.62
CA GLU A 13 -20.22 -4.98 -2.98
C GLU A 13 -19.54 -5.97 -3.93
N GLU A 14 -19.98 -6.03 -5.19
CA GLU A 14 -19.36 -6.88 -6.22
C GLU A 14 -17.91 -6.44 -6.51
N LEU A 15 -17.64 -5.13 -6.52
CA LEU A 15 -16.28 -4.59 -6.65
C LEU A 15 -15.41 -4.99 -5.46
N PHE A 16 -15.95 -4.94 -4.25
CA PHE A 16 -15.22 -5.29 -3.04
C PHE A 16 -14.91 -6.79 -2.96
N ASP A 17 -15.82 -7.64 -3.40
CA ASP A 17 -15.59 -9.09 -3.47
C ASP A 17 -14.59 -9.48 -4.57
N GLN A 18 -14.60 -8.77 -5.71
CA GLN A 18 -13.55 -8.92 -6.72
C GLN A 18 -12.19 -8.50 -6.16
N PHE A 19 -12.14 -7.38 -5.43
CA PHE A 19 -10.92 -6.91 -4.77
C PHE A 19 -10.37 -7.92 -3.77
N LYS A 20 -11.23 -8.54 -2.94
CA LYS A 20 -10.83 -9.59 -2.00
C LYS A 20 -10.23 -10.82 -2.68
N LYS A 21 -10.78 -11.24 -3.83
CA LYS A 21 -10.27 -12.42 -4.56
C LYS A 21 -8.87 -12.20 -5.13
N ILE A 22 -8.55 -10.98 -5.55
CA ILE A 22 -7.27 -10.64 -6.18
C ILE A 22 -6.17 -10.37 -5.12
N THR A 23 -6.55 -9.94 -3.91
CA THR A 23 -5.59 -9.46 -2.89
C THR A 23 -5.13 -10.51 -1.88
N GLN A 24 -5.54 -11.78 -2.02
CA GLN A 24 -5.15 -12.83 -1.08
C GLN A 24 -3.77 -13.39 -1.40
N TYR A 25 -2.75 -12.83 -0.75
CA TYR A 25 -1.42 -13.44 -0.67
C TYR A 25 -1.45 -14.68 0.24
N GLN A 26 -0.79 -15.76 -0.17
CA GLN A 26 -0.66 -16.98 0.63
C GLN A 26 0.34 -16.82 1.77
N SER A 27 1.31 -15.91 1.61
CA SER A 27 2.30 -15.61 2.64
C SER A 27 2.79 -14.17 2.59
N ASP A 28 3.30 -13.67 3.72
CA ASP A 28 3.95 -12.35 3.77
C ASP A 28 5.18 -12.28 2.84
N LEU A 29 5.85 -13.43 2.62
CA LEU A 29 7.01 -13.53 1.72
C LEU A 29 6.62 -13.36 0.25
N GLU A 30 5.49 -13.94 -0.17
CA GLU A 30 4.93 -13.74 -1.50
C GLU A 30 4.59 -12.27 -1.71
N ARG A 31 3.89 -11.65 -0.74
CA ARG A 31 3.59 -10.21 -0.78
C ARG A 31 4.86 -9.36 -0.89
N TYR A 32 5.90 -9.67 -0.12
CA TYR A 32 7.18 -8.96 -0.20
C TYR A 32 7.83 -9.07 -1.58
N LYS A 33 7.86 -10.28 -2.16
CA LYS A 33 8.45 -10.51 -3.49
C LYS A 33 7.72 -9.72 -4.56
N ASP A 34 6.39 -9.78 -4.60
CA ASP A 34 5.57 -9.08 -5.58
C ASP A 34 5.73 -7.56 -5.49
N PHE A 35 5.70 -7.01 -4.27
CA PHE A 35 5.91 -5.57 -4.06
C PHE A 35 7.32 -5.14 -4.46
N ARG A 36 8.33 -5.95 -4.13
CA ARG A 36 9.72 -5.69 -4.50
C ARG A 36 9.91 -5.74 -6.01
N GLU A 37 9.31 -6.71 -6.69
CA GLU A 37 9.35 -6.82 -8.15
C GLU A 37 8.63 -5.63 -8.81
N LEU A 38 7.43 -5.28 -8.35
CA LEU A 38 6.65 -4.17 -8.89
C LEU A 38 7.40 -2.82 -8.78
N PHE A 39 7.93 -2.52 -7.59
CA PHE A 39 8.54 -1.22 -7.32
C PHE A 39 10.03 -1.14 -7.67
N LEU A 40 10.79 -2.24 -7.59
CA LEU A 40 12.23 -2.23 -7.83
C LEU A 40 12.67 -3.00 -9.08
N GLY A 41 11.79 -3.79 -9.70
CA GLY A 41 12.09 -4.59 -10.89
C GLY A 41 12.22 -3.78 -12.18
N SER A 42 11.66 -2.57 -12.23
CA SER A 42 11.76 -1.67 -13.39
C SER A 42 12.10 -0.24 -13.00
N ASP A 43 12.68 0.53 -13.92
CA ASP A 43 12.99 1.93 -13.67
C ASP A 43 11.74 2.80 -13.56
N LEU A 44 10.64 2.41 -14.21
CA LEU A 44 9.34 3.06 -14.01
C LEU A 44 8.83 2.82 -12.58
N GLY A 45 8.88 1.58 -12.11
CA GLY A 45 8.51 1.20 -10.75
C GLY A 45 9.30 2.00 -9.72
N LYS A 46 10.63 2.13 -9.91
CA LYS A 46 11.50 2.89 -9.01
C LYS A 46 11.14 4.37 -8.95
N ARG A 47 10.80 4.99 -10.09
CA ARG A 47 10.36 6.39 -10.12
C ARG A 47 9.06 6.58 -9.36
N VAL A 48 8.06 5.73 -9.60
CA VAL A 48 6.78 5.77 -8.88
C VAL A 48 6.99 5.54 -7.39
N PHE A 49 7.83 4.57 -7.03
CA PHE A 49 8.17 4.31 -5.64
C PHE A 49 8.81 5.52 -4.96
N ASN A 50 9.78 6.16 -5.62
CA ASN A 50 10.41 7.37 -5.12
C ASN A 50 9.43 8.54 -4.99
N GLU A 51 8.45 8.66 -5.89
CA GLU A 51 7.38 9.66 -5.79
C GLU A 51 6.51 9.41 -4.54
N ILE A 52 6.09 8.16 -4.30
CA ILE A 52 5.31 7.78 -3.11
C ILE A 52 6.10 8.09 -1.83
N LEU A 53 7.39 7.76 -1.80
CA LEU A 53 8.25 8.09 -0.67
C LEU A 53 8.43 9.60 -0.53
N GLY A 54 8.55 10.32 -1.65
CA GLY A 54 8.61 11.77 -1.71
C GLY A 54 7.38 12.41 -1.08
N MET A 55 6.17 11.95 -1.42
CA MET A 55 4.92 12.40 -0.79
C MET A 55 4.94 12.18 0.72
N GLY A 56 5.37 10.98 1.17
CA GLY A 56 5.48 10.65 2.58
C GLY A 56 6.55 11.45 3.34
N TYR A 57 7.64 11.85 2.66
CA TYR A 57 8.73 12.62 3.23
C TYR A 57 8.45 14.13 3.24
N MET A 58 7.82 14.66 2.19
CA MET A 58 7.36 16.05 2.14
C MET A 58 6.28 16.34 3.18
N ALA A 59 5.53 15.34 3.62
CA ALA A 59 4.62 15.45 4.76
C ALA A 59 5.34 15.68 6.12
N ASN A 60 6.68 15.50 6.20
CA ASN A 60 7.45 15.94 7.38
C ASN A 60 7.64 17.46 7.42
N ASP A 61 7.34 18.17 6.33
CA ASP A 61 7.43 19.61 6.31
C ASP A 61 6.22 20.16 7.06
N THR A 62 6.41 20.24 8.38
CA THR A 62 5.57 20.93 9.35
C THR A 62 5.35 22.41 9.00
N THR A 63 5.89 22.93 7.89
CA THR A 63 5.56 24.24 7.31
C THR A 63 4.09 24.42 6.90
N LYS A 64 3.24 23.40 7.02
CA LYS A 64 1.76 23.59 7.09
C LYS A 64 1.27 24.23 8.40
N PHE A 65 2.16 24.79 9.22
CA PHE A 65 1.85 25.95 10.04
C PHE A 65 1.54 27.11 9.11
N ASN A 66 0.28 27.22 8.68
CA ASN A 66 -0.21 28.41 8.02
C ASN A 66 0.04 29.60 8.97
N THR A 67 0.26 30.81 8.44
CA THR A 67 0.49 32.04 9.24
C THR A 67 -0.59 32.32 10.30
N ASN A 68 -1.71 31.58 10.28
CA ASN A 68 -2.87 31.68 11.15
C ASN A 68 -3.15 30.44 12.03
N GLY A 69 -2.24 29.46 12.10
CA GLY A 69 -2.39 28.26 12.95
C GLY A 69 -2.43 26.92 12.19
N VAL A 70 -2.53 25.82 12.95
CA VAL A 70 -2.55 24.43 12.45
C VAL A 70 -3.93 24.10 11.88
N ASP A 71 -4.02 23.77 10.59
CA ASP A 71 -5.22 23.18 9.99
C ASP A 71 -5.28 21.67 10.33
N PRO A 72 -6.26 21.21 11.14
CA PRO A 72 -6.37 19.82 11.54
C PRO A 72 -6.62 18.86 10.37
N ASN A 73 -7.35 19.30 9.33
CA ASN A 73 -7.71 18.43 8.20
C ASN A 73 -6.51 18.21 7.28
N ALA A 74 -5.77 19.28 6.97
CA ALA A 74 -4.53 19.18 6.20
C ALA A 74 -3.48 18.34 6.94
N THR A 75 -3.44 18.42 8.27
CA THR A 75 -2.59 17.59 9.12
C THR A 75 -3.01 16.12 9.05
N LEU A 76 -4.30 15.81 9.19
CA LEU A 76 -4.82 14.44 9.12
C LEU A 76 -4.48 13.76 7.77
N ILE A 77 -4.70 14.46 6.66
CA ILE A 77 -4.37 13.95 5.31
C ILE A 77 -2.87 13.65 5.21
N SER A 78 -2.01 14.60 5.59
CA SER A 78 -0.55 14.42 5.54
C SER A 78 -0.06 13.26 6.41
N THR A 79 -0.67 13.05 7.58
CA THR A 79 -0.34 11.92 8.44
C THR A 79 -0.80 10.58 7.86
N GLY A 80 -1.94 10.55 7.16
CA GLY A 80 -2.44 9.36 6.45
C GLY A 80 -1.53 8.97 5.30
N GLU A 81 -1.19 9.94 4.44
CA GLU A 81 -0.26 9.76 3.31
C GLU A 81 1.11 9.25 3.79
N ARG A 82 1.64 9.86 4.85
CA ARG A 82 2.90 9.42 5.47
C ARG A 82 2.83 7.99 5.98
N LYS A 83 1.75 7.62 6.67
CA LYS A 83 1.58 6.27 7.20
C LYS A 83 1.55 5.23 6.08
N LEU A 84 0.87 5.54 4.98
CA LEU A 84 0.84 4.69 3.79
C LEU A 84 2.21 4.56 3.13
N ALA A 85 2.92 5.67 2.92
CA ALA A 85 4.26 5.65 2.34
C ALA A 85 5.24 4.81 3.18
N LEU A 86 5.22 4.94 4.50
CA LEU A 86 6.04 4.13 5.42
C LEU A 86 5.67 2.65 5.39
N MET A 87 4.37 2.32 5.27
CA MET A 87 3.92 0.94 5.12
C MET A 87 4.43 0.33 3.82
N ILE A 88 4.30 1.03 2.69
CA ILE A 88 4.78 0.56 1.39
C ILE A 88 6.31 0.42 1.42
N HIS A 89 7.02 1.40 2.00
CA HIS A 89 8.47 1.30 2.20
C HIS A 89 8.86 0.03 2.96
N LYS A 90 8.19 -0.25 4.08
CA LYS A 90 8.44 -1.46 4.87
C LYS A 90 8.18 -2.73 4.06
N LEU A 91 7.08 -2.78 3.31
CA LEU A 91 6.71 -3.93 2.48
C LEU A 91 7.71 -4.22 1.35
N VAL A 92 8.36 -3.20 0.82
CA VAL A 92 9.33 -3.34 -0.28
C VAL A 92 10.74 -3.63 0.23
N MET A 93 11.12 -3.04 1.37
CA MET A 93 12.52 -3.05 1.85
C MET A 93 12.79 -4.08 2.93
N VAL A 94 11.78 -4.50 3.69
CA VAL A 94 11.96 -5.41 4.83
C VAL A 94 11.46 -6.80 4.45
N GLU A 95 12.40 -7.72 4.29
CA GLU A 95 12.07 -9.13 4.11
C GLU A 95 11.39 -9.68 5.38
N PRO A 96 10.25 -10.38 5.23
CA PRO A 96 9.54 -10.94 6.38
C PRO A 96 10.36 -12.08 7.02
N PRO A 97 10.26 -12.27 8.35
CA PRO A 97 10.96 -13.35 9.03
C PRO A 97 10.49 -14.72 8.54
N ALA A 98 11.41 -15.69 8.50
CA ALA A 98 11.06 -17.06 8.17
C ALA A 98 10.02 -17.62 9.15
N PRO A 99 9.07 -18.44 8.69
CA PRO A 99 8.09 -19.07 9.57
C PRO A 99 8.80 -19.92 10.63
N PRO A 100 8.32 -19.93 11.89
CA PRO A 100 8.92 -20.73 12.94
C PRO A 100 8.93 -22.21 12.55
N PRO A 101 10.00 -22.96 12.87
CA PRO A 101 10.06 -24.39 12.56
C PRO A 101 8.89 -25.11 13.24
N PRO A 102 8.31 -26.15 12.59
CA PRO A 102 7.24 -26.92 13.20
C PRO A 102 7.75 -27.52 14.51
N THR A 103 7.10 -27.16 15.61
CA THR A 103 7.39 -27.73 16.94
C THR A 103 7.08 -29.22 16.88
N GLN A 104 8.12 -30.05 16.73
CA GLN A 104 7.98 -31.49 16.94
C GLN A 104 7.60 -31.69 18.40
N LYS A 105 6.32 -32.00 18.64
CA LYS A 105 5.85 -32.49 19.93
C LYS A 105 6.57 -33.82 20.17
N THR A 106 7.70 -33.77 20.85
CA THR A 106 8.39 -34.97 21.31
C THR A 106 7.49 -35.56 22.38
N ARG A 107 6.71 -36.58 22.00
CA ARG A 107 5.90 -37.36 22.94
C ARG A 107 6.87 -38.10 23.86
N ARG A 108 6.98 -37.62 25.10
CA ARG A 108 7.63 -38.37 26.20
C ARG A 108 6.71 -39.46 26.69
#